data_AF-A0A967PMM4-F1
#
_entry.id   AF-A0A967PMM4-F1
#
_cell.length_a   1.000
_cell.length_b   1.000
_cell.length_c   1.000
_cell.angle_alpha   90.00
_cell.angle_beta   90.00
_cell.angle_gamma   90.00
#
_symmetry.space_group_name_H-M   'P 1'
#
loop_
_entity.id
_entity.type
_entity.pdbx_description
1 polymer ?
#
loop_
_entity_poly.entity_id
_entity_poly.type
_entity_poly.pdbx_seq_one_letter_code
_entity_poly.pdbx_strand_id
1 'polypeptide(L)' 'MLDDWVAAVSEELGLEVEVDIRRLLDVARVAAHNVDRPAAPLTTFLLGYAAGRHGAVDP' A
#
# COMPACT_ATOMS: atom_id res chain seq x y z
N MET A 1 13.71 -7.31 8.76
CA MET A 1 13.29 -5.89 8.81
C MET A 1 12.02 -5.72 7.97
N LEU A 2 11.40 -4.53 7.94
CA LEU A 2 10.16 -4.30 7.16
C LEU A 2 10.38 -4.54 5.66
N ASP A 3 11.56 -4.21 5.15
CA ASP A 3 11.95 -4.46 3.76
C ASP A 3 11.94 -5.95 3.41
N ASP A 4 12.48 -6.82 4.27
CA ASP A 4 12.48 -8.27 4.08
C ASP A 4 11.05 -8.84 4.08
N TRP A 5 10.17 -8.29 4.93
CA TRP A 5 8.76 -8.68 4.96
C TRP A 5 8.04 -8.32 3.66
N VAL A 6 8.25 -7.08 3.18
CA VAL A 6 7.66 -6.62 1.91
C VAL A 6 8.19 -7.44 0.74
N ALA A 7 9.49 -7.77 0.73
CA ALA A 7 10.06 -8.65 -0.28
C ALA A 7 9.42 -10.04 -0.28
N ALA A 8 9.31 -10.69 0.88
CA ALA A 8 8.72 -12.03 1.01
C ALA A 8 7.24 -12.06 0.57
N VAL A 9 6.44 -11.07 0.99
CA VAL A 9 5.02 -10.99 0.60
C VAL A 9 4.88 -10.69 -0.90
N SER A 10 5.75 -9.85 -1.46
CA SER A 10 5.72 -9.56 -2.90
C SER A 10 6.07 -10.79 -3.72
N GLU A 11 7.04 -11.59 -3.29
CA GLU A 11 7.38 -12.87 -3.90
C GLU A 11 6.23 -13.86 -3.83
N GLU A 12 5.59 -14.02 -2.67
CA GLU A 12 4.45 -14.94 -2.48
C GLU A 12 3.26 -14.57 -3.37
N LEU A 13 3.03 -13.27 -3.57
CA LEU A 13 1.95 -12.75 -4.40
C LEU A 13 2.31 -12.61 -5.89
N GLY A 14 3.55 -12.90 -6.28
CA GLY A 14 4.03 -12.74 -7.66
C GLY A 14 4.04 -11.29 -8.15
N LEU A 15 4.31 -10.33 -7.25
CA LEU A 15 4.34 -8.90 -7.55
C LEU A 15 5.74 -8.43 -7.96
N GLU A 16 5.87 -7.96 -9.20
CA GLU A 16 7.08 -7.32 -9.71
C GLU A 16 6.98 -5.79 -9.54
N VAL A 17 7.00 -5.31 -8.29
CA VAL A 17 6.86 -3.87 -7.99
C VAL A 17 7.92 -3.40 -6.99
N GLU A 18 8.53 -2.25 -7.29
CA GLU A 18 9.35 -1.54 -6.31
C GLU A 18 8.44 -0.73 -5.38
N VAL A 19 8.40 -1.13 -4.10
CA VAL A 19 7.54 -0.52 -3.10
C VAL A 19 8.29 0.60 -2.37
N ASP A 20 7.82 1.84 -2.52
CA ASP A 20 8.24 2.95 -1.65
C ASP A 20 7.58 2.83 -0.27
N ILE A 21 8.21 2.03 0.60
CA ILE A 21 7.73 1.72 1.95
C ILE A 21 7.55 3.00 2.77
N ARG A 22 8.50 3.95 2.70
CA ARG A 22 8.43 5.18 3.49
C ARG A 22 7.21 6.01 3.11
N ARG A 23 6.99 6.20 1.82
CA ARG A 23 5.85 6.96 1.31
C ARG A 23 4.51 6.31 1.67
N LEU A 24 4.40 4.99 1.57
CA LEU A 24 3.17 4.27 1.97
C LEU A 24 2.87 4.44 3.47
N LEU A 25 3.90 4.33 4.32
CA LEU A 25 3.74 4.55 5.76
C LEU A 25 3.40 6.00 6.09
N ASP A 26 3.92 6.97 5.33
CA ASP A 26 3.58 8.39 5.50
C ASP A 26 2.12 8.68 5.14
N VAL A 27 1.59 8.09 4.06
CA VAL A 27 0.17 8.21 3.70
C VAL A 27 -0.71 7.63 4.81
N ALA A 28 -0.39 6.41 5.28
CA ALA A 28 -1.12 5.77 6.37
C ALA A 28 -1.07 6.62 7.66
N ARG A 29 0.09 7.20 7.99
CA ARG A 29 0.29 8.11 9.12
C ARG A 29 -0.59 9.35 9.01
N VAL A 30 -0.63 10.01 7.85
CA VAL A 30 -1.46 11.19 7.62
C VAL A 30 -2.94 10.86 7.82
N ALA A 31 -3.42 9.74 7.28
CA ALA A 31 -4.80 9.29 7.50
C ALA A 31 -5.10 9.02 8.98
N ALA A 32 -4.20 8.31 9.68
CA ALA A 32 -4.33 7.98 11.09
C ALA A 32 -4.47 9.22 12.00
N HIS A 33 -3.72 10.27 11.67
CA HIS A 33 -3.66 11.50 12.48
C HIS A 33 -4.80 12.47 12.17
N ASN A 34 -5.28 12.54 10.94
CA ASN A 34 -6.26 13.54 10.51
C ASN A 34 -7.70 13.03 10.48
N VAL A 35 -7.93 11.71 10.52
CA VAL A 35 -9.28 11.11 10.51
C VAL A 35 -9.52 10.36 11.82
N ASP A 36 -8.98 9.15 11.93
CA ASP A 36 -8.94 8.34 13.15
C ASP A 36 -7.88 7.23 12.98
N ARG A 37 -7.53 6.53 14.07
CA ARG A 37 -6.55 5.42 14.00
C ARG A 37 -6.93 4.34 12.95
N PRO A 38 -8.19 3.88 12.87
CA PRO A 38 -8.64 2.94 11.83
C PRO A 38 -8.43 3.41 10.38
N ALA A 39 -8.34 4.72 10.12
CA ALA A 39 -8.17 5.24 8.77
C ALA A 39 -6.86 4.80 8.10
N ALA A 40 -5.81 4.46 8.85
CA ALA A 40 -4.54 3.97 8.27
C ALA A 40 -4.73 2.72 7.39
N PRO A 41 -5.19 1.57 7.92
CA PRO A 41 -5.40 0.37 7.11
C PRO A 41 -6.53 0.51 6.08
N LEU A 42 -7.58 1.30 6.37
CA LEU A 42 -8.67 1.53 5.42
C LEU A 42 -8.20 2.32 4.19
N THR A 43 -7.38 3.35 4.40
CA THR A 43 -6.85 4.18 3.31
C THR A 43 -5.91 3.37 2.42
N THR A 44 -5.00 2.57 3.00
CA THR A 44 -4.05 1.77 2.20
C THR A 44 -4.76 0.68 1.41
N PHE A 45 -5.79 0.04 1.98
CA PHE A 45 -6.64 -0.91 1.24
C PHE A 45 -7.36 -0.24 0.06
N LEU A 46 -8.03 0.89 0.29
CA LEU A 46 -8.78 1.60 -0.75
C LEU A 46 -7.86 2.15 -1.85
N LEU A 47 -6.68 2.65 -1.49
CA LEU A 47 -5.68 3.12 -2.44
C LEU A 47 -5.21 1.97 -3.35
N GLY A 48 -4.86 0.81 -2.78
CA GLY A 48 -4.47 -0.38 -3.53
C GLY A 48 -5.60 -0.90 -4.42
N TYR A 49 -6.84 -0.94 -3.90
CA TYR A 49 -8.01 -1.34 -4.68
C TYR A 49 -8.28 -0.40 -5.87
N ALA A 50 -8.21 0.91 -5.66
CA ALA A 50 -8.37 1.90 -6.73
C ALA A 50 -7.25 1.77 -7.77
N ALA A 51 -5.99 1.67 -7.35
CA ALA A 51 -4.85 1.49 -8.24
C ALA A 51 -5.01 0.22 -9.12
N GLY A 52 -5.40 -0.91 -8.53
CA GLY A 52 -5.66 -2.14 -9.27
C GLY A 52 -6.83 -2.03 -10.26
N ARG A 53 -7.87 -1.27 -9.91
CA ARG A 53 -8.98 -0.98 -10.84
C ARG A 53 -8.58 -0.09 -12.01
N HIS A 54 -7.66 0.86 -11.80
CA HIS A 54 -7.20 1.76 -12.85
C HIS A 54 -6.11 1.13 -13.72
N GLY A 55 -5.21 0.32 -13.15
CA GLY A 55 -4.19 -0.42 -13.89
C GLY A 55 -4.74 -1.53 -14.80
N ALA A 56 -5.96 -2.01 -14.54
CA ALA A 56 -6.67 -2.93 -15.44
C ALA A 56 -7.30 -2.25 -16.68
N VAL A 57 -7.21 -0.92 -16.79
CA VAL A 57 -7.87 -0.11 -17.84
C VAL A 57 -6.87 0.63 -18.75
N ASP A 58 -5.55 0.50 -18.53
CA ASP A 58 -4.53 0.94 -19.50
C ASP A 58 -4.00 -0.26 -20.31
N PRO A 59 -4.08 -0.25 -21.66
CA PRO A 59 -3.39 -1.20 -22.54
C PRO A 59 -1.88 -0.94 -22.67
#